data_AF-A0A6A8MD17-F1
#
_entry.id   AF-A0A6A8MD17-F1
#
_cell.length_a   1.000
_cell.length_b   1.000
_cell.length_c   1.000
_cell.angle_alpha   90.00
_cell.angle_beta   90.00
_cell.angle_gamma   90.00
#
_symmetry.space_group_name_H-M   'P 1'
#
loop_
_entity.id
_entity.type
_entity.pdbx_description
1 polymer ?
#
loop_
_entity_poly.entity_id
_entity_poly.type
_entity_poly.pdbx_seq_one_letter_code
_entity_poly.pdbx_strand_id
1 'polypeptide(L)' 'MFHTDFGRNIHIGKNVFINSGCSFQDGVTIGDGAVIAAGAVVTKDVE' A
#
# COMPACT_ATOMS: atom_id res chain seq x y z
N MET A 1 1.08 12.71 4.06
CA MET A 1 1.11 11.90 5.30
C MET A 1 0.74 10.47 4.94
N PHE A 2 1.47 9.49 5.44
CA PHE A 2 1.16 8.07 5.29
C PHE A 2 0.51 7.61 6.60
N HIS A 3 -0.72 7.08 6.53
CA HIS A 3 -1.48 6.64 7.72
C HIS A 3 -1.64 5.13 7.64
N THR A 4 -1.21 4.42 8.68
CA THR A 4 -1.45 2.99 8.83
C THR A 4 -2.07 2.77 10.19
N ASP A 5 -3.22 2.12 10.25
CA ASP A 5 -3.87 1.83 11.53
C ASP A 5 -3.04 0.84 12.37
N PHE A 6 -2.36 -0.12 11.71
CA PHE A 6 -1.52 -1.14 12.37
C PHE A 6 -0.42 -1.71 11.46
N GLY A 7 0.24 -0.90 10.63
CA GLY A 7 1.04 -1.31 9.46
C GLY A 7 2.27 -2.22 9.65
N ARG A 8 2.40 -2.91 10.78
CA ARG A 8 3.39 -3.97 11.01
C ARG A 8 3.19 -5.17 10.06
N ASN A 9 2.00 -5.34 9.49
CA ASN A 9 1.63 -6.47 8.63
C ASN A 9 1.43 -6.09 7.15
N ILE A 10 1.90 -4.92 6.71
CA ILE A 10 1.90 -4.53 5.29
C ILE A 10 3.23 -4.95 4.66
N HIS A 11 3.17 -5.76 3.61
CA HIS A 11 4.36 -6.13 2.83
C HIS A 11 4.44 -5.31 1.55
N ILE A 12 5.58 -4.67 1.32
CA ILE A 12 5.82 -3.85 0.12
C ILE A 12 6.96 -4.48 -0.67
N GLY A 13 6.69 -4.79 -1.93
CA GLY A 13 7.65 -5.31 -2.91
C GLY A 13 8.69 -4.28 -3.33
N LYS A 14 9.50 -4.67 -4.31
CA LYS A 14 10.54 -3.85 -4.91
C LYS A 14 9.95 -2.87 -5.92
N ASN A 15 10.54 -1.68 -6.03
CA ASN A 15 10.18 -0.67 -7.04
C ASN A 15 8.70 -0.24 -7.00
N VAL A 16 8.06 -0.30 -5.84
CA VAL A 16 6.68 0.17 -5.64
C VAL A 16 6.65 1.69 -5.58
N PHE A 17 5.66 2.30 -6.24
CA PHE A 17 5.40 3.73 -6.14
C PHE A 17 4.06 4.00 -5.45
N ILE A 18 4.10 4.67 -4.31
CA ILE A 18 2.90 5.04 -3.53
C ILE A 18 2.69 6.55 -3.59
N ASN A 19 1.58 6.98 -4.20
CA ASN A 19 1.24 8.39 -4.26
C ASN A 19 0.68 8.93 -2.93
N SER A 20 0.51 10.25 -2.85
CA SER A 20 0.01 10.92 -1.65
C SER A 20 -1.43 10.53 -1.29
N GLY A 21 -1.73 10.48 0.01
CA GLY A 21 -3.08 10.32 0.54
C GLY A 21 -3.63 8.88 0.49
N CYS A 22 -2.79 7.88 0.32
CA CYS A 22 -3.22 6.48 0.32
C CYS A 22 -3.45 5.96 1.75
N SER A 23 -4.43 5.05 1.87
CA SER A 23 -4.72 4.30 3.09
C SER A 23 -4.65 2.79 2.80
N PHE A 24 -4.11 2.03 3.73
CA PHE A 24 -3.87 0.60 3.57
C PHE A 24 -4.50 -0.18 4.73
N GLN A 25 -5.29 -1.19 4.40
CA GLN A 25 -5.74 -2.17 5.38
C GLN A 25 -4.55 -3.00 5.86
N ASP A 26 -4.51 -3.32 7.16
CA ASP A 26 -3.46 -4.17 7.70
C ASP A 26 -3.50 -5.57 7.08
N GLY A 27 -2.32 -6.16 6.83
CA GLY A 27 -2.19 -7.50 6.24
C GLY A 27 -2.06 -7.55 4.72
N VAL A 28 -2.17 -6.43 4.00
CA VAL A 28 -2.08 -6.44 2.53
C VAL A 28 -0.64 -6.57 2.04
N THR A 29 -0.47 -7.23 0.90
CA THR A 29 0.78 -7.33 0.15
C THR A 29 0.70 -6.49 -1.12
N ILE A 30 1.71 -5.64 -1.34
CA ILE A 30 1.90 -4.87 -2.56
C ILE A 30 3.05 -5.49 -3.35
N GLY A 31 2.76 -5.97 -4.55
CA GLY A 31 3.68 -6.64 -5.45
C GLY A 31 4.78 -5.75 -6.02
N ASP A 32 5.77 -6.39 -6.65
CA ASP A 32 6.92 -5.72 -7.23
C ASP A 32 6.49 -4.83 -8.43
N GLY A 33 6.89 -3.57 -8.42
CA GLY A 33 6.60 -2.62 -9.51
C GLY A 33 5.20 -1.99 -9.47
N ALA A 34 4.38 -2.31 -8.46
CA ALA A 34 3.04 -1.75 -8.33
C ALA A 34 3.04 -0.22 -8.19
N VAL A 35 2.03 0.43 -8.76
CA VAL A 35 1.80 1.87 -8.66
C VAL A 35 0.46 2.14 -7.99
N ILE A 36 0.50 2.70 -6.79
CA ILE A 36 -0.69 3.08 -6.03
C ILE A 36 -1.03 4.53 -6.35
N ALA A 37 -2.22 4.74 -6.93
CA ALA A 37 -2.72 6.07 -7.30
C ALA A 37 -3.02 6.93 -6.07
N ALA A 38 -2.98 8.26 -6.24
CA ALA A 38 -3.25 9.20 -5.15
C ALA A 38 -4.66 8.99 -4.57
N GLY A 39 -4.77 8.96 -3.24
CA GLY A 39 -6.06 8.76 -2.56
C GLY A 39 -6.62 7.33 -2.59
N ALA A 40 -5.86 6.34 -3.04
CA ALA A 40 -6.32 4.95 -3.09
C ALA A 40 -6.54 4.37 -1.67
N VAL A 41 -7.56 3.52 -1.55
CA VAL A 41 -7.82 2.70 -0.36
C VAL A 41 -7.57 1.24 -0.73
N VAL A 42 -6.49 0.66 -0.21
CA VAL A 42 -6.07 -0.70 -0.52
C VAL A 42 -6.55 -1.64 0.58
N THR A 43 -7.50 -2.51 0.23
CA THR A 43 -8.14 -3.49 1.15
C THR A 43 -7.83 -4.94 0.81
N LYS A 44 -7.05 -5.15 -0.25
CA LYS A 44 -6.66 -6.46 -0.78
C LYS A 44 -5.25 -6.37 -1.34
N ASP A 45 -4.64 -7.53 -1.53
CA ASP A 45 -3.34 -7.63 -2.19
C ASP A 45 -3.38 -7.01 -3.59
N VAL A 46 -2.25 -6.41 -3.97
CA VAL A 46 -2.02 -5.78 -5.26
C VAL A 46 -0.85 -6.51 -5.92
N GLU A 47 -1.02 -6.92 -7.17
CA GLU A 47 0.04 -7.52 -7.99
C GLU A 47 0.95 -6.46 -8.63
#